data_AF-A0A378V3X5-F1
#
_entry.id   AF-A0A378V3X5-F1
#
_cell.length_a   1.000
_cell.length_b   1.000
_cell.length_c   1.000
_cell.angle_alpha   90.00
_cell.angle_beta   90.00
_cell.angle_gamma   90.00
#
_symmetry.space_group_name_H-M   'P 1'
#
loop_
_entity.id
_entity.type
_entity.pdbx_description
1 polymer ?
#
loop_
_entity_poly.entity_id
_entity_poly.type
_entity_poly.pdbx_seq_one_letter_code
_entity_poly.pdbx_strand_id
1 'polypeptide(L)'
;MNSYVNDTHERRMREILIAEIPGVTVSTSSEILPEIFEYDRASTTVANAVLAPLVSGYVNRLEGSLRADGYDGDLLLLHSGGGSMTPAMVDRYPVRLAASGIAAGAIAVADIASRCGYPNAIGLDMGGTSTDISLVYDGEIRTTKRWQVEYGFPICFPSIEVLTIGAGGGSLAWIDEAGSLRNGPQSAGAAPGPACYRRGGTEPTNTDANLVLGRLGESLIGGELTLDVDAAREAVRSCIAGRLDLDVDTAASNVIQVANANMADAVRLLSIRRGYDPRDFVLVVCGGAGALHGAALAKELSIPTVVVPAHPGITSAQGCLLVDIRHDLSAMFQRIASDVNPAELESEFAQLEKEGLARLRHEGVDEDRMRIDRSISMRYAGQWRSLSVTADNRDGFLNRAVELFHEEHERDYSFRRDDVDVEIYQIGVRAIGETPKPRFPQQNASDSPAPSPLTVRQVYFEEVGGRVPTPVFDRDELVAGNSVDGPAIIDQLDSTTVIPPSTTAIVDEWGNIRIHIHQEQQ
;
A
#
# COMPACT_ATOMS: atom_id res chain seq x y z
N MET A 1 -1.31 19.46 -27.50
CA MET A 1 -2.65 18.99 -27.91
C MET A 1 -2.49 17.93 -28.98
N ASN A 2 -3.19 16.79 -28.88
CA ASN A 2 -3.16 15.68 -29.85
C ASN A 2 -1.79 15.03 -30.16
N SER A 3 -0.79 15.24 -29.31
CA SER A 3 0.55 14.65 -29.46
C SER A 3 0.58 13.14 -29.28
N TYR A 4 -0.43 12.56 -28.60
CA TYR A 4 -0.63 11.11 -28.51
C TYR A 4 -0.97 10.46 -29.87
N VAL A 5 -1.47 11.22 -30.84
CA VAL A 5 -1.73 10.75 -32.22
C VAL A 5 -0.54 11.05 -33.13
N ASN A 6 0.05 12.24 -32.98
CA ASN A 6 1.18 12.68 -33.79
C ASN A 6 2.16 13.48 -32.92
N ASP A 7 3.28 12.84 -32.57
CA ASP A 7 4.29 13.37 -31.66
C ASP A 7 5.34 14.28 -32.33
N THR A 8 5.26 14.47 -33.65
CA THR A 8 6.30 15.13 -34.46
C THR A 8 6.72 16.49 -33.89
N HIS A 9 5.76 17.32 -33.47
CA HIS A 9 6.06 18.64 -32.92
C HIS A 9 6.66 18.59 -31.51
N GLU A 10 6.25 17.64 -30.67
CA GLU A 10 6.85 17.49 -29.34
C GLU A 10 8.28 16.97 -29.45
N ARG A 11 8.54 16.00 -30.33
CA ARG A 11 9.89 15.51 -30.63
C ARG A 11 10.79 16.62 -31.16
N ARG A 12 10.29 17.42 -32.11
CA ARG A 12 11.06 18.55 -32.65
C ARG A 12 11.36 19.61 -31.58
N MET A 13 10.40 19.87 -30.69
CA MET A 13 10.61 20.77 -29.55
C MET A 13 11.71 20.25 -28.62
N ARG A 14 11.70 18.95 -28.29
CA ARG A 14 12.74 18.31 -27.47
C ARG A 14 14.12 18.45 -28.10
N GLU A 15 14.26 18.16 -29.39
CA GLU A 15 15.53 18.31 -30.12
C GLU A 15 16.09 19.73 -30.03
N ILE A 16 15.24 20.74 -30.22
CA ILE A 16 15.64 22.15 -30.15
C ILE A 16 16.08 22.51 -28.72
N LEU A 17 15.32 22.14 -27.70
CA LEU A 17 15.66 22.45 -26.31
C LEU A 17 16.98 21.82 -25.87
N ILE A 18 17.24 20.56 -26.27
CA ILE A 18 18.49 19.88 -25.95
C ILE A 18 19.68 20.57 -26.64
N ALA A 19 19.51 21.04 -27.88
CA ALA A 19 20.56 21.73 -28.61
C ALA A 19 20.88 23.12 -28.03
N GLU A 20 19.85 23.88 -27.63
CA GLU A 20 20.00 25.25 -27.14
C GLU A 20 20.36 25.32 -25.65
N ILE A 21 19.99 24.31 -24.86
CA ILE A 21 20.22 24.25 -23.41
C ILE A 21 20.86 22.90 -23.03
N PRO A 22 22.18 22.75 -23.24
CA PRO A 22 22.87 21.51 -22.91
C PRO A 22 22.69 21.10 -21.43
N GLY A 23 22.38 19.82 -21.20
CA GLY A 23 22.17 19.27 -19.85
C GLY A 23 20.76 19.48 -19.29
N VAL A 24 19.86 20.15 -20.03
CA VAL A 24 18.45 20.27 -19.61
C VAL A 24 17.74 18.92 -19.68
N THR A 25 16.89 18.65 -18.69
CA THR A 25 15.98 17.50 -18.73
C THR A 25 14.69 17.90 -19.45
N VAL A 26 14.28 17.13 -20.45
CA VAL A 26 13.07 17.40 -21.24
C VAL A 26 12.19 16.15 -21.25
N SER A 27 10.96 16.30 -20.79
CA SER A 27 9.90 15.29 -20.89
C SER A 27 8.87 15.73 -21.94
N THR A 28 8.50 14.84 -22.87
CA THR A 28 7.42 15.08 -23.83
C THR A 28 6.19 14.25 -23.45
N SER A 29 5.00 14.83 -23.60
CA SER A 29 3.77 14.19 -23.11
C SER A 29 3.38 12.94 -23.91
N SER A 30 3.72 12.93 -25.20
CA SER A 30 3.64 11.77 -26.11
C SER A 30 4.58 10.61 -25.72
N GLU A 31 5.65 10.88 -24.98
CA GLU A 31 6.59 9.86 -24.50
C GLU A 31 6.19 9.34 -23.11
N ILE A 32 5.73 10.25 -22.24
CA ILE A 32 5.38 9.93 -20.85
C ILE A 32 4.02 9.27 -20.75
N LEU A 33 2.98 9.86 -21.34
CA LEU A 33 1.62 9.33 -21.28
C LEU A 33 0.88 9.63 -22.60
N PRO A 34 1.01 8.77 -23.63
CA PRO A 34 0.36 8.96 -24.93
C PRO A 34 -1.15 8.66 -24.89
N GLU A 35 -1.88 9.33 -24.00
CA GLU A 35 -3.34 9.21 -23.85
C GLU A 35 -4.06 10.48 -24.30
N ILE A 36 -5.37 10.41 -24.54
CA ILE A 36 -6.16 11.50 -25.15
C ILE A 36 -6.32 12.74 -24.28
N PHE A 37 -6.54 12.60 -22.97
CA PHE A 37 -6.93 13.71 -22.09
C PHE A 37 -5.76 14.61 -21.73
N GLU A 38 -5.87 15.90 -22.07
CA GLU A 38 -4.76 16.84 -21.98
C GLU A 38 -4.37 17.19 -20.56
N TYR A 39 -5.32 17.31 -19.63
CA TYR A 39 -5.03 17.68 -18.26
C TYR A 39 -4.28 16.57 -17.50
N ASP A 40 -4.82 15.36 -17.51
CA ASP A 40 -4.22 14.18 -16.86
C ASP A 40 -2.83 13.88 -17.47
N ARG A 41 -2.70 13.96 -18.80
CA ARG A 41 -1.43 13.83 -19.52
C ARG A 41 -0.44 14.94 -19.17
N ALA A 42 -0.86 16.20 -19.16
CA ALA A 42 0.00 17.32 -18.82
C ALA A 42 0.47 17.25 -17.36
N SER A 43 -0.44 16.95 -16.42
CA SER A 43 -0.12 16.84 -14.99
C SER A 43 0.91 15.73 -14.75
N THR A 44 0.72 14.55 -15.35
CA THR A 44 1.67 13.44 -15.27
C THR A 44 3.04 13.80 -15.88
N THR A 45 3.04 14.49 -17.03
CA THR A 45 4.28 14.92 -17.70
C THR A 45 5.05 15.97 -16.87
N VAL A 46 4.33 16.90 -16.23
CA VAL A 46 4.91 17.90 -15.33
C VAL A 46 5.52 17.21 -14.10
N ALA A 47 4.80 16.29 -13.47
CA ALA A 47 5.33 15.52 -12.34
C ALA A 47 6.62 14.77 -12.72
N ASN A 48 6.65 14.15 -13.91
CA ASN A 48 7.86 13.51 -14.44
C ASN A 48 9.04 14.47 -14.60
N ALA A 49 8.80 15.62 -15.24
CA ALA A 49 9.84 16.62 -15.48
C ALA A 49 10.41 17.20 -14.17
N VAL A 50 9.56 17.39 -13.14
CA VAL A 50 9.98 17.90 -11.82
C VAL A 50 10.82 16.87 -11.07
N LEU A 51 10.44 15.59 -11.13
CA LEU A 51 11.12 14.53 -10.38
C LEU A 51 12.43 14.07 -11.03
N ALA A 52 12.56 14.13 -12.35
CA ALA A 52 13.72 13.64 -13.07
C ALA A 52 15.07 14.13 -12.52
N PRO A 53 15.36 15.44 -12.37
CA PRO A 53 16.66 15.87 -11.85
C PRO A 53 16.91 15.46 -10.39
N LEU A 54 15.85 15.29 -9.58
CA LEU A 54 15.96 14.95 -8.16
C LEU A 54 16.27 13.45 -7.97
N VAL A 55 15.56 12.61 -8.71
CA VAL A 55 15.58 11.16 -8.55
C VAL A 55 16.74 10.54 -9.34
N SER A 56 16.87 10.86 -10.62
CA SER A 56 17.91 10.30 -11.50
C SER A 56 19.31 10.48 -10.94
N GLY A 57 19.61 11.69 -10.45
CA GLY A 57 20.92 11.98 -9.85
C GLY A 57 21.21 11.11 -8.64
N TYR A 58 20.22 10.82 -7.80
CA TYR A 58 20.38 9.93 -6.65
C TYR A 58 20.60 8.47 -7.09
N VAL A 59 19.78 7.98 -8.00
CA VAL A 59 19.83 6.58 -8.47
C VAL A 59 21.14 6.28 -9.19
N ASN A 60 21.60 7.17 -10.06
CA ASN A 60 22.86 7.01 -10.79
C ASN A 60 24.08 7.06 -9.84
N ARG A 61 24.03 7.85 -8.77
CA ARG A 61 25.05 7.82 -7.71
C ARG A 61 25.02 6.51 -6.93
N LEU A 62 23.84 6.01 -6.59
CA LEU A 62 23.69 4.74 -5.90
C LEU A 62 24.25 3.58 -6.74
N GLU A 63 23.88 3.50 -8.03
CA GLU A 63 24.42 2.49 -8.95
C GLU A 63 25.94 2.60 -9.06
N GLY A 64 26.47 3.81 -9.24
CA GLY A 64 27.90 4.06 -9.34
C GLY A 64 28.67 3.63 -8.08
N SER A 65 28.15 3.95 -6.89
CA SER A 65 28.75 3.54 -5.62
C SER A 65 28.73 2.02 -5.45
N LEU A 66 27.60 1.35 -5.73
CA LEU A 66 27.49 -0.10 -5.66
C LEU A 66 28.54 -0.79 -6.56
N ARG A 67 28.68 -0.33 -7.81
CA ARG A 67 29.69 -0.87 -8.73
C ARG A 67 31.12 -0.59 -8.25
N ALA A 68 31.39 0.61 -7.73
CA ALA A 68 32.70 0.97 -7.21
C ALA A 68 33.10 0.10 -6.01
N ASP A 69 32.12 -0.29 -5.18
CA ASP A 69 32.31 -1.17 -4.03
C ASP A 69 32.30 -2.67 -4.39
N GLY A 70 32.20 -3.00 -5.68
CA GLY A 70 32.35 -4.36 -6.21
C GLY A 70 31.06 -5.16 -6.39
N TYR A 71 29.88 -4.53 -6.26
CA TYR A 71 28.62 -5.16 -6.62
C TYR A 71 28.47 -5.25 -8.15
N ASP A 72 28.22 -6.45 -8.66
CA ASP A 72 28.12 -6.77 -10.08
C ASP A 72 26.70 -7.11 -10.55
N GLY A 73 25.73 -7.17 -9.64
CA GLY A 73 24.33 -7.43 -9.94
C GLY A 73 23.58 -6.19 -10.43
N ASP A 74 22.31 -6.39 -10.76
CA ASP A 74 21.42 -5.31 -11.17
C ASP A 74 20.88 -4.52 -9.96
N LEU A 75 20.80 -3.20 -10.11
CA LEU A 75 20.02 -2.35 -9.23
C LEU A 75 18.61 -2.22 -9.82
N LEU A 76 17.60 -2.70 -9.09
CA LEU A 76 16.19 -2.59 -9.51
C LEU A 76 15.44 -1.68 -8.54
N LEU A 77 14.59 -0.82 -9.10
CA LEU A 77 13.80 0.14 -8.35
C LEU A 77 12.32 -0.17 -8.49
N LEU A 78 11.66 -0.40 -7.35
CA LEU A 78 10.23 -0.64 -7.28
C LEU A 78 9.44 0.60 -7.73
N HIS A 79 8.39 0.39 -8.51
CA HIS A 79 7.46 1.44 -8.95
C HIS A 79 6.02 1.16 -8.48
N SER A 80 5.18 2.20 -8.45
CA SER A 80 3.79 2.12 -7.91
C SER A 80 2.90 1.08 -8.57
N GLY A 81 3.13 0.77 -9.85
CA GLY A 81 2.40 -0.28 -10.58
C GLY A 81 2.61 -1.71 -10.10
N GLY A 82 3.46 -1.95 -9.09
CA GLY A 82 3.72 -3.29 -8.55
C GLY A 82 4.79 -4.09 -9.30
N GLY A 83 5.73 -3.39 -9.93
CA GLY A 83 6.87 -3.98 -10.62
C GLY A 83 8.13 -3.16 -10.38
N SER A 84 9.24 -3.60 -10.94
CA SER A 84 10.53 -2.92 -10.84
C SER A 84 11.04 -2.43 -12.19
N MET A 85 11.93 -1.44 -12.15
CA MET A 85 12.60 -0.88 -13.32
C MET A 85 14.07 -0.56 -13.03
N THR A 86 14.88 -0.50 -14.09
CA THR A 86 16.30 -0.19 -14.03
C THR A 86 16.59 1.31 -13.86
N PRO A 87 17.80 1.71 -13.40
CA PRO A 87 18.24 3.11 -13.37
C PRO A 87 18.04 3.85 -14.70
N ALA A 88 18.34 3.20 -15.82
CA ALA A 88 18.13 3.75 -17.15
C ALA A 88 16.65 4.12 -17.42
N MET A 89 15.71 3.32 -16.91
CA MET A 89 14.28 3.61 -17.02
C MET A 89 13.83 4.69 -16.04
N VAL A 90 14.47 4.79 -14.87
CA VAL A 90 14.24 5.89 -13.91
C VAL A 90 14.60 7.25 -14.52
N ASP A 91 15.60 7.32 -15.40
CA ASP A 91 15.95 8.56 -16.10
C ASP A 91 14.83 9.07 -17.03
N ARG A 92 13.98 8.16 -17.48
CA ARG A 92 12.88 8.46 -18.41
C ARG A 92 11.54 8.62 -17.69
N TYR A 93 11.26 7.74 -16.72
CA TYR A 93 9.98 7.63 -16.02
C TYR A 93 10.09 7.69 -14.49
N PRO A 94 10.83 8.67 -13.91
CA PRO A 94 11.03 8.78 -12.46
C PRO A 94 9.70 8.92 -11.70
N VAL A 95 8.68 9.48 -12.35
CA VAL A 95 7.34 9.64 -11.79
C VAL A 95 6.68 8.33 -11.36
N ARG A 96 7.07 7.20 -11.99
CA ARG A 96 6.54 5.87 -11.61
C ARG A 96 7.01 5.42 -10.22
N LEU A 97 8.08 6.01 -9.68
CA LEU A 97 8.55 5.71 -8.31
C LEU A 97 7.69 6.36 -7.22
N ALA A 98 6.83 7.33 -7.57
CA ALA A 98 5.95 7.96 -6.61
C ALA A 98 5.04 6.91 -5.95
N ALA A 99 4.95 6.90 -4.61
CA ALA A 99 4.19 5.90 -3.84
C ALA A 99 4.65 4.43 -4.02
N SER A 100 5.89 4.18 -4.47
CA SER A 100 6.44 2.82 -4.62
C SER A 100 6.49 2.01 -3.32
N GLY A 101 6.89 2.62 -2.20
CA GLY A 101 6.94 1.93 -0.90
C GLY A 101 5.57 1.41 -0.44
N ILE A 102 4.52 2.20 -0.68
CA ILE A 102 3.13 1.86 -0.36
C ILE A 102 2.67 0.65 -1.21
N ALA A 103 3.03 0.65 -2.49
CA ALA A 103 2.79 -0.49 -3.38
C ALA A 103 3.52 -1.76 -2.90
N ALA A 104 4.75 -1.63 -2.37
CA ALA A 104 5.49 -2.74 -1.79
C ALA A 104 4.75 -3.39 -0.63
N GLY A 105 4.24 -2.58 0.31
CA GLY A 105 3.46 -3.06 1.45
C GLY A 105 2.23 -3.86 1.02
N ALA A 106 1.48 -3.36 0.04
CA ALA A 106 0.33 -4.08 -0.52
C ALA A 106 0.70 -5.43 -1.16
N ILE A 107 1.83 -5.49 -1.87
CA ILE A 107 2.35 -6.74 -2.46
C ILE A 107 2.72 -7.75 -1.36
N ALA A 108 3.38 -7.29 -0.31
CA ALA A 108 3.73 -8.12 0.83
C ALA A 108 2.48 -8.64 1.56
N VAL A 109 1.45 -7.80 1.73
CA VAL A 109 0.16 -8.20 2.32
C VAL A 109 -0.48 -9.34 1.51
N ALA A 110 -0.53 -9.21 0.18
CA ALA A 110 -1.11 -10.26 -0.67
C ALA A 110 -0.34 -11.59 -0.55
N ASP A 111 1.00 -11.53 -0.57
CA ASP A 111 1.85 -12.71 -0.39
C ASP A 111 1.69 -13.36 0.99
N ILE A 112 1.66 -12.56 2.06
CA ILE A 112 1.49 -13.06 3.44
C ILE A 112 0.10 -13.69 3.60
N ALA A 113 -0.95 -13.02 3.14
CA ALA A 113 -2.32 -13.53 3.20
C ALA A 113 -2.44 -14.87 2.45
N SER A 114 -1.92 -14.92 1.22
CA SER A 114 -1.92 -16.13 0.39
C SER A 114 -1.19 -17.29 1.05
N ARG A 115 0.02 -17.06 1.60
CA ARG A 115 0.77 -18.08 2.35
C ARG A 115 0.04 -18.58 3.59
N CYS A 116 -0.73 -17.71 4.24
CA CYS A 116 -1.58 -18.06 5.37
C CYS A 116 -2.91 -18.73 4.97
N GLY A 117 -3.18 -18.90 3.68
CA GLY A 117 -4.40 -19.53 3.16
C GLY A 117 -5.61 -18.59 3.06
N TYR A 118 -5.39 -17.26 3.10
CA TYR A 118 -6.44 -16.27 2.96
C TYR A 118 -6.42 -15.65 1.55
N PRO A 119 -7.45 -15.89 0.72
CA PRO A 119 -7.55 -15.25 -0.60
C PRO A 119 -7.93 -13.77 -0.51
N ASN A 120 -8.59 -13.37 0.58
CA ASN A 120 -9.11 -12.02 0.79
C ASN A 120 -8.42 -11.39 2.00
N ALA A 121 -7.75 -10.26 1.79
CA ALA A 121 -7.06 -9.54 2.86
C ALA A 121 -7.22 -8.02 2.76
N ILE A 122 -7.33 -7.38 3.92
CA ILE A 122 -7.22 -5.94 4.07
C ILE A 122 -5.84 -5.70 4.68
N GLY A 123 -4.98 -5.01 3.93
CA GLY A 123 -3.68 -4.60 4.42
C GLY A 123 -3.78 -3.25 5.12
N LEU A 124 -3.17 -3.13 6.29
CA LEU A 124 -3.08 -1.88 7.05
C LEU A 124 -1.64 -1.64 7.47
N ASP A 125 -0.92 -0.78 6.76
CA ASP A 125 0.47 -0.40 7.07
C ASP A 125 0.45 0.95 7.81
N MET A 126 0.63 0.91 9.14
CA MET A 126 0.60 2.11 9.98
C MET A 126 2.01 2.46 10.45
N GLY A 127 2.51 3.58 9.92
CA GLY A 127 3.78 4.16 10.30
C GLY A 127 3.65 5.28 11.34
N GLY A 128 4.66 6.15 11.39
CA GLY A 128 4.67 7.31 12.29
C GLY A 128 3.78 8.47 11.85
N THR A 129 3.40 8.57 10.58
CA THR A 129 2.69 9.75 10.03
C THR A 129 1.32 9.42 9.45
N SER A 130 1.20 8.24 8.84
CA SER A 130 0.06 7.85 8.03
C SER A 130 -0.23 6.36 8.21
N THR A 131 -1.41 5.97 7.75
CA THR A 131 -1.79 4.58 7.51
C THR A 131 -2.13 4.40 6.04
N ASP A 132 -1.58 3.35 5.45
CA ASP A 132 -1.84 2.93 4.08
C ASP A 132 -2.72 1.68 4.08
N ILE A 133 -3.87 1.75 3.40
CA ILE A 133 -4.88 0.69 3.39
C ILE A 133 -5.00 0.10 1.98
N SER A 134 -4.72 -1.19 1.87
CA SER A 134 -4.82 -1.95 0.62
C SER A 134 -5.87 -3.06 0.72
N LEU A 135 -6.40 -3.48 -0.43
CA LEU A 135 -7.39 -4.55 -0.53
C LEU A 135 -6.88 -5.62 -1.51
N VAL A 136 -6.92 -6.87 -1.06
CA VAL A 136 -6.63 -8.07 -1.83
C VAL A 136 -7.91 -8.89 -1.88
N TYR A 137 -8.35 -9.24 -3.08
CA TYR A 137 -9.58 -10.03 -3.28
C TYR A 137 -9.31 -11.15 -4.26
N ASP A 138 -9.66 -12.38 -3.91
CA ASP A 138 -9.34 -13.60 -4.65
C ASP A 138 -7.85 -13.71 -5.04
N GLY A 139 -6.97 -13.26 -4.13
CA GLY A 139 -5.51 -13.25 -4.31
C GLY A 139 -4.97 -12.12 -5.17
N GLU A 140 -5.82 -11.26 -5.73
CA GLU A 140 -5.45 -10.21 -6.67
C GLU A 140 -5.45 -8.83 -6.02
N ILE A 141 -4.46 -8.01 -6.39
CA ILE A 141 -4.35 -6.62 -5.96
C ILE A 141 -4.95 -5.71 -7.03
N ARG A 142 -5.87 -4.84 -6.62
CA ARG A 142 -6.49 -3.88 -7.55
C ARG A 142 -5.49 -2.78 -7.94
N THR A 143 -5.56 -2.35 -9.19
CA THR A 143 -4.77 -1.22 -9.71
C THR A 143 -5.68 -0.10 -10.19
N THR A 144 -5.26 1.14 -9.97
CA THR A 144 -5.88 2.36 -10.52
C THR A 144 -4.98 2.99 -11.58
N LYS A 145 -5.56 3.57 -12.63
CA LYS A 145 -4.85 4.38 -13.62
C LYS A 145 -4.79 5.86 -13.24
N ARG A 146 -5.42 6.26 -12.14
CA ARG A 146 -5.49 7.66 -11.72
C ARG A 146 -5.25 7.75 -10.22
N TRP A 147 -3.96 7.83 -9.87
CA TRP A 147 -3.54 8.18 -8.53
C TRP A 147 -3.41 9.70 -8.42
N GLN A 148 -3.64 10.27 -7.24
CA GLN A 148 -3.53 11.70 -7.01
C GLN A 148 -2.54 11.96 -5.88
N VAL A 149 -1.53 12.78 -6.14
CA VAL A 149 -0.62 13.27 -5.08
C VAL A 149 -1.42 14.12 -4.08
N GLU A 150 -2.19 15.04 -4.65
CA GLU A 150 -3.18 15.87 -3.97
C GLU A 150 -4.37 16.07 -4.93
N TYR A 151 -5.47 16.58 -4.39
CA TYR A 151 -6.63 16.91 -5.21
C TYR A 151 -6.25 17.88 -6.34
N GLY A 152 -6.43 17.45 -7.59
CA GLY A 152 -6.06 18.23 -8.78
C GLY A 152 -4.62 18.02 -9.28
N PHE A 153 -3.91 17.00 -8.79
CA PHE A 153 -2.59 16.64 -9.31
C PHE A 153 -2.50 15.13 -9.59
N PRO A 154 -3.19 14.64 -10.64
CA PRO A 154 -3.19 13.23 -10.97
C PRO A 154 -1.87 12.78 -11.62
N ILE A 155 -1.42 11.59 -11.23
CA ILE A 155 -0.42 10.81 -11.94
C ILE A 155 -1.14 9.62 -12.57
N CYS A 156 -1.13 9.59 -13.90
CA CYS A 156 -1.92 8.65 -14.68
C CYS A 156 -1.12 7.45 -15.19
N PHE A 157 -0.40 6.79 -14.28
CA PHE A 157 0.20 5.48 -14.53
C PHE A 157 -0.57 4.40 -13.76
N PRO A 158 -0.62 3.16 -14.27
CA PRO A 158 -1.09 2.02 -13.48
C PRO A 158 -0.33 1.98 -12.15
N SER A 159 -1.08 2.06 -11.06
CA SER A 159 -0.58 2.08 -9.69
C SER A 159 -1.44 1.14 -8.86
N ILE A 160 -0.83 0.41 -7.92
CA ILE A 160 -1.58 -0.37 -6.94
C ILE A 160 -2.51 0.58 -6.17
N GLU A 161 -3.78 0.21 -6.06
CA GLU A 161 -4.79 1.03 -5.41
C GLU A 161 -4.62 0.90 -3.89
N VAL A 162 -4.15 2.00 -3.28
CA VAL A 162 -4.01 2.13 -1.84
C VAL A 162 -4.64 3.44 -1.40
N LEU A 163 -5.34 3.41 -0.27
CA LEU A 163 -5.88 4.59 0.38
C LEU A 163 -4.96 4.99 1.54
N THR A 164 -4.33 6.15 1.43
CA THR A 164 -3.53 6.74 2.51
C THR A 164 -4.39 7.70 3.34
N ILE A 165 -4.36 7.55 4.65
CA ILE A 165 -5.00 8.48 5.60
C ILE A 165 -4.01 9.00 6.64
N GLY A 166 -4.27 10.20 7.15
CA GLY A 166 -3.48 10.86 8.19
C GLY A 166 -3.72 10.26 9.59
N ALA A 167 -3.44 8.98 9.76
CA ALA A 167 -3.57 8.24 11.01
C ALA A 167 -2.31 7.40 11.24
N GLY A 168 -1.26 7.99 11.80
CA GLY A 168 -0.03 7.29 12.20
C GLY A 168 0.23 7.38 13.70
N GLY A 169 1.35 6.82 14.17
CA GLY A 169 1.76 6.93 15.58
C GLY A 169 1.91 8.39 16.04
N GLY A 170 2.41 9.25 15.17
CA GLY A 170 2.58 10.68 15.41
C GLY A 170 1.38 11.56 15.03
N SER A 171 0.22 10.99 14.66
CA SER A 171 -0.97 11.81 14.39
C SER A 171 -1.38 12.57 15.66
N LEU A 172 -1.59 13.88 15.51
CA LEU A 172 -1.91 14.77 16.62
C LEU A 172 -3.36 14.59 17.07
N ALA A 173 -3.56 14.54 18.39
CA ALA A 173 -4.88 14.62 18.99
C ALA A 173 -5.17 16.05 19.45
N TRP A 174 -6.33 16.58 19.07
CA TRP A 174 -6.70 17.97 19.33
C TRP A 174 -8.20 18.13 19.53
N ILE A 175 -8.61 19.23 20.16
CA ILE A 175 -10.02 19.59 20.33
C ILE A 175 -10.37 20.68 19.34
N ASP A 176 -11.40 20.46 18.52
CA ASP A 176 -11.86 21.45 17.55
C ASP A 176 -12.64 22.62 18.19
N GLU A 177 -12.96 23.63 17.39
CA GLU A 177 -13.69 24.82 17.85
C GLU A 177 -15.08 24.49 18.42
N ALA A 178 -15.65 23.33 18.07
CA ALA A 178 -16.92 22.83 18.56
C ALA A 178 -16.78 21.95 19.83
N GLY A 179 -15.56 21.76 20.34
CA GLY A 179 -15.29 20.96 21.53
C GLY A 179 -15.20 19.45 21.27
N SER A 180 -15.08 19.02 20.02
CA SER A 180 -14.98 17.60 19.65
C SER A 180 -13.51 17.15 19.58
N LEU A 181 -13.23 15.93 20.07
CA LEU A 181 -11.93 15.29 19.94
C LEU A 181 -11.67 14.86 18.50
N ARG A 182 -10.53 15.26 17.95
CA ARG A 182 -10.05 14.92 16.61
C ARG A 182 -8.68 14.24 16.70
N ASN A 183 -8.38 13.41 15.71
CA ASN A 183 -7.08 12.77 15.53
C ASN A 183 -6.62 12.91 14.08
N GLY A 184 -5.46 13.52 13.88
CA GLY A 184 -4.99 13.92 12.55
C GLY A 184 -5.86 15.03 11.93
N PRO A 185 -5.69 15.32 10.63
CA PRO A 185 -4.69 14.72 9.73
C PRO A 185 -3.24 15.21 9.98
N GLN A 186 -3.05 16.22 10.83
CA GLN A 186 -1.73 16.72 11.18
C GLN A 186 -0.91 15.66 11.93
N SER A 187 0.40 15.64 11.68
CA SER A 187 1.34 14.73 12.34
C SER A 187 2.51 15.50 12.94
N ALA A 188 3.00 15.04 14.09
CA ALA A 188 4.23 15.51 14.72
C ALA A 188 5.51 15.05 13.98
N GLY A 189 5.39 14.13 13.02
CA GLY A 189 6.51 13.55 12.29
C GLY A 189 7.54 12.88 13.22
N ALA A 190 8.80 12.86 12.79
CA ALA A 190 9.92 12.40 13.63
C ALA A 190 10.58 13.54 14.45
N ALA A 191 10.40 14.79 14.01
CA ALA A 191 10.85 16.01 14.67
C ALA A 191 9.79 17.12 14.42
N PRO A 192 9.18 17.69 15.46
CA PRO A 192 9.50 17.53 16.89
C PRO A 192 9.10 16.16 17.48
N GLY A 193 8.26 15.39 16.77
CA GLY A 193 7.83 14.05 17.17
C GLY A 193 6.84 14.03 18.35
N PRO A 194 6.38 12.84 18.74
CA PRO A 194 5.60 12.62 19.96
C PRO A 194 6.22 13.28 21.19
N ALA A 195 5.38 13.71 22.14
CA ALA A 195 5.86 14.37 23.36
C ALA A 195 6.80 13.47 24.16
N CYS A 196 6.51 12.16 24.21
CA CYS A 196 7.36 11.16 24.85
C CYS A 196 8.78 11.05 24.27
N TYR A 197 9.05 11.57 23.08
CA TYR A 197 10.39 11.54 22.48
C TYR A 197 11.31 12.64 23.04
N ARG A 198 10.77 13.62 23.78
CA ARG A 198 11.50 14.78 24.34
C ARG A 198 12.34 15.55 23.31
N ARG A 199 11.87 15.64 22.06
CA ARG A 199 12.52 16.37 20.95
C ARG A 199 11.86 17.72 20.64
N GLY A 200 11.06 18.24 21.58
CA GLY A 200 10.36 19.52 21.48
C GLY A 200 8.86 19.39 21.19
N GLY A 201 8.33 18.17 21.05
CA GLY A 201 6.90 17.92 20.91
C GLY A 201 6.16 18.15 22.22
N THR A 202 5.02 18.83 22.18
CA THR A 202 4.19 19.12 23.36
C THR A 202 2.72 18.74 23.18
N GLU A 203 2.31 18.45 21.96
CA GLU A 203 0.94 18.04 21.63
C GLU A 203 0.84 16.50 21.68
N PRO A 204 -0.28 15.93 22.18
CA PRO A 204 -0.41 14.48 22.32
C PRO A 204 -0.59 13.79 20.97
N THR A 205 0.05 12.63 20.83
CA THR A 205 -0.04 11.76 19.65
C THR A 205 -0.64 10.38 19.97
N ASN A 206 -0.89 9.56 18.94
CA ASN A 206 -1.26 8.15 19.12
C ASN A 206 -0.18 7.34 19.86
N THR A 207 1.10 7.64 19.62
CA THR A 207 2.23 7.03 20.36
C THR A 207 2.18 7.44 21.84
N ASP A 208 1.94 8.72 22.14
CA ASP A 208 1.79 9.19 23.52
C ASP A 208 0.62 8.50 24.22
N ALA A 209 -0.53 8.40 23.56
CA ALA A 209 -1.70 7.72 24.11
C ALA A 209 -1.45 6.22 24.37
N ASN A 210 -0.83 5.50 23.43
CA ASN A 210 -0.47 4.09 23.63
C ASN A 210 0.54 3.90 24.77
N LEU A 211 1.50 4.82 24.94
CA LEU A 211 2.44 4.81 26.06
C LEU A 211 1.73 5.08 27.40
N VAL A 212 0.85 6.09 27.44
CA VAL A 212 0.05 6.39 28.64
C VAL A 212 -0.75 5.18 29.06
N LEU A 213 -1.43 4.49 28.13
CA LEU A 213 -2.24 3.29 28.40
C LEU A 213 -1.39 2.07 28.79
N GLY A 214 -0.07 2.14 28.71
CA GLY A 214 0.86 1.05 28.99
C GLY A 214 0.96 0.01 27.86
N ARG A 215 0.32 0.25 26.71
CA ARG A 215 0.39 -0.67 25.55
C ARG A 215 1.80 -0.71 24.97
N LEU A 216 2.46 0.45 24.90
CA LEU A 216 3.86 0.59 24.54
C LEU A 216 4.77 0.50 25.78
N GLY A 217 5.96 -0.06 25.59
CA GLY A 217 7.03 -0.04 26.60
C GLY A 217 7.70 1.33 26.70
N GLU A 218 8.58 1.50 27.68
CA GLU A 218 9.34 2.76 27.89
C GLU A 218 10.57 2.89 26.97
N SER A 219 10.72 1.98 26.00
CA SER A 219 11.78 2.01 25.01
C SER A 219 11.31 1.47 23.67
N LEU A 220 11.79 2.08 22.59
CA LEU A 220 11.61 1.62 21.21
C LEU A 220 12.97 1.29 20.56
N ILE A 221 12.93 0.60 19.41
CA ILE A 221 14.11 0.31 18.60
C ILE A 221 15.16 -0.45 19.43
N GLY A 222 14.72 -1.47 20.16
CA GLY A 222 15.61 -2.33 20.94
C GLY A 222 16.33 -1.61 22.09
N GLY A 223 15.79 -0.46 22.54
CA GLY A 223 16.37 0.32 23.63
C GLY A 223 17.07 1.61 23.20
N GLU A 224 17.28 1.85 21.89
CA GLU A 224 17.97 3.05 21.42
C GLU A 224 17.19 4.35 21.69
N LEU A 225 15.85 4.25 21.75
CA LEU A 225 14.98 5.39 22.06
C LEU A 225 14.22 5.15 23.36
N THR A 226 14.64 5.81 24.44
CA THR A 226 13.89 5.85 25.70
C THR A 226 12.72 6.82 25.59
N LEU A 227 11.55 6.38 26.02
CA LEU A 227 10.32 7.17 26.02
C LEU A 227 10.03 7.76 27.40
N ASP A 228 9.55 9.00 27.41
CA ASP A 228 9.11 9.67 28.63
C ASP A 228 7.59 9.57 28.82
N VAL A 229 7.19 8.71 29.75
CA VAL A 229 5.78 8.51 30.11
C VAL A 229 5.17 9.77 30.74
N ASP A 230 5.95 10.56 31.50
CA ASP A 230 5.42 11.74 32.17
C ASP A 230 5.17 12.88 31.18
N ALA A 231 6.03 13.06 30.17
CA ALA A 231 5.77 13.98 29.05
C ALA A 231 4.50 13.58 28.27
N ALA A 232 4.32 12.28 27.96
CA ALA A 232 3.11 11.80 27.30
C ALA A 232 1.85 12.09 28.15
N ARG A 233 1.91 11.77 29.44
CA ARG A 233 0.82 12.03 30.39
C ARG A 233 0.49 13.52 30.48
N GLU A 234 1.49 14.39 30.53
CA GLU A 234 1.27 15.84 30.57
C GLU A 234 0.66 16.38 29.28
N ALA A 235 1.12 15.91 28.11
CA ALA A 235 0.52 16.29 26.83
C ALA A 235 -0.95 15.88 26.75
N VAL A 236 -1.28 14.62 27.10
CA VAL A 236 -2.68 14.14 27.12
C VAL A 236 -3.52 14.91 28.14
N ARG A 237 -2.97 15.16 29.34
CA ARG A 237 -3.66 15.89 30.41
C ARG A 237 -4.00 17.31 30.03
N SER A 238 -3.01 18.08 29.57
CA SER A 238 -3.13 19.51 29.31
C SER A 238 -3.95 19.82 28.05
N CYS A 239 -3.82 19.01 27.01
CA CYS A 239 -4.47 19.26 25.73
C CYS A 239 -5.87 18.64 25.62
N ILE A 240 -6.09 17.46 26.21
CA ILE A 240 -7.33 16.68 26.03
C ILE A 240 -8.09 16.53 27.36
N ALA A 241 -7.49 15.86 28.34
CA ALA A 241 -8.21 15.45 29.56
C ALA A 241 -8.79 16.65 30.33
N GLY A 242 -7.99 17.68 30.55
CA GLY A 242 -8.44 18.89 31.25
C GLY A 242 -9.46 19.74 30.47
N ARG A 243 -9.54 19.61 29.14
CA ARG A 243 -10.54 20.32 28.32
C ARG A 243 -11.88 19.59 28.27
N LEU A 244 -11.85 18.27 28.38
CA LEU A 244 -13.04 17.42 28.32
C LEU A 244 -13.54 16.95 29.70
N ASP A 245 -12.87 17.36 30.79
CA ASP A 245 -13.15 16.94 32.16
C ASP A 245 -13.09 15.40 32.34
N LEU A 246 -12.04 14.80 31.76
CA LEU A 246 -11.79 13.36 31.82
C LEU A 246 -10.54 13.06 32.65
N ASP A 247 -10.44 11.84 33.18
CA ASP A 247 -9.16 11.33 33.65
C ASP A 247 -8.21 11.03 32.47
N VAL A 248 -6.91 10.93 32.76
CA VAL A 248 -5.87 10.82 31.73
C VAL A 248 -5.93 9.47 30.98
N ASP A 249 -6.32 8.39 31.65
CA ASP A 249 -6.40 7.07 31.02
C ASP A 249 -7.60 7.02 30.05
N THR A 250 -8.76 7.52 30.48
CA THR A 250 -9.93 7.66 29.61
C THR A 250 -9.65 8.60 28.43
N ALA A 251 -8.99 9.73 28.65
CA ALA A 251 -8.61 10.65 27.58
C ALA A 251 -7.67 9.99 26.56
N ALA A 252 -6.65 9.26 27.02
CA ALA A 252 -5.74 8.52 26.14
C ALA A 252 -6.47 7.41 25.38
N SER A 253 -7.38 6.68 26.03
CA SER A 253 -8.21 5.66 25.38
C SER A 253 -9.06 6.26 24.27
N ASN A 254 -9.71 7.40 24.52
CA ASN A 254 -10.53 8.10 23.53
C ASN A 254 -9.71 8.58 22.32
N VAL A 255 -8.45 9.00 22.52
CA VAL A 255 -7.54 9.34 21.40
C VAL A 255 -7.37 8.13 20.47
N ILE A 256 -7.10 6.96 21.04
CA ILE A 256 -6.93 5.73 20.25
C ILE A 256 -8.25 5.30 19.59
N GLN A 257 -9.39 5.45 20.28
CA GLN A 257 -10.70 5.14 19.70
C GLN A 257 -11.01 6.03 18.48
N VAL A 258 -10.75 7.33 18.56
CA VAL A 258 -10.96 8.24 17.42
C VAL A 258 -10.02 7.88 16.26
N ALA A 259 -8.77 7.54 16.53
CA ALA A 259 -7.84 7.06 15.50
C ALA A 259 -8.34 5.76 14.83
N ASN A 260 -8.82 4.80 15.63
CA ASN A 260 -9.37 3.54 15.14
C ASN A 260 -10.67 3.75 14.34
N ALA A 261 -11.56 4.64 14.77
CA ALA A 261 -12.78 4.97 14.04
C ALA A 261 -12.47 5.58 12.67
N ASN A 262 -11.50 6.52 12.61
CA ASN A 262 -11.05 7.11 11.34
C ASN A 262 -10.48 6.05 10.38
N MET A 263 -9.66 5.13 10.91
CA MET A 263 -9.12 4.01 10.12
C MET A 263 -10.22 3.03 9.67
N ALA A 264 -11.18 2.69 10.54
CA ALA A 264 -12.30 1.83 10.20
C ALA A 264 -13.17 2.43 9.10
N ASP A 265 -13.45 3.74 9.15
CA ASP A 265 -14.21 4.43 8.11
C ASP A 265 -13.48 4.44 6.76
N ALA A 266 -12.15 4.57 6.78
CA ALA A 266 -11.34 4.46 5.57
C ALA A 266 -11.37 3.04 4.99
N VAL A 267 -11.31 2.00 5.82
CA VAL A 267 -11.51 0.61 5.39
C VAL A 267 -12.90 0.40 4.80
N ARG A 268 -13.96 0.91 5.43
CA ARG A 268 -15.35 0.85 4.91
C ARG A 268 -15.48 1.56 3.56
N LEU A 269 -14.75 2.66 3.38
CA LEU A 269 -14.71 3.41 2.12
C LEU A 269 -14.05 2.62 0.98
N LEU A 270 -13.01 1.84 1.29
CA LEU A 270 -12.31 0.99 0.31
C LEU A 270 -13.06 -0.32 0.02
N SER A 271 -13.77 -0.89 1.00
CA SER A 271 -14.48 -2.18 0.91
C SER A 271 -15.96 -2.03 0.50
N ILE A 272 -16.81 -1.50 1.38
CA ILE A 272 -18.28 -1.50 1.24
C ILE A 272 -18.74 -0.72 0.02
N ARG A 273 -18.09 0.42 -0.31
CA ARG A 273 -18.42 1.18 -1.53
C ARG A 273 -18.19 0.39 -2.82
N ARG A 274 -17.48 -0.74 -2.73
CA ARG A 274 -17.14 -1.64 -3.84
C ARG A 274 -17.84 -3.00 -3.72
N GLY A 275 -18.75 -3.16 -2.76
CA GLY A 275 -19.52 -4.39 -2.58
C GLY A 275 -18.79 -5.49 -1.79
N TYR A 276 -17.65 -5.18 -1.15
CA TYR A 276 -16.92 -6.14 -0.32
C TYR A 276 -17.35 -6.05 1.15
N ASP A 277 -17.62 -7.20 1.76
CA ASP A 277 -17.91 -7.33 3.18
C ASP A 277 -16.62 -7.62 3.96
N PRO A 278 -16.16 -6.74 4.87
CA PRO A 278 -14.94 -6.98 5.65
C PRO A 278 -14.91 -8.30 6.43
N ARG A 279 -16.06 -8.90 6.74
CA ARG A 279 -16.16 -10.19 7.46
C ARG A 279 -15.56 -11.36 6.68
N ASP A 280 -15.46 -11.22 5.35
CA ASP A 280 -14.88 -12.22 4.45
C ASP A 280 -13.36 -12.08 4.29
N PHE A 281 -12.73 -11.17 5.03
CA PHE A 281 -11.31 -10.83 4.90
C PHE A 281 -10.52 -11.20 6.17
N VAL A 282 -9.21 -11.31 6.03
CA VAL A 282 -8.26 -11.21 7.14
C VAL A 282 -7.69 -9.79 7.20
N LEU A 283 -7.41 -9.26 8.38
CA LEU A 283 -6.71 -7.98 8.53
C LEU A 283 -5.21 -8.24 8.70
N VAL A 284 -4.39 -7.87 7.72
CA VAL A 284 -2.92 -7.96 7.82
C VAL A 284 -2.39 -6.61 8.27
N VAL A 285 -1.86 -6.53 9.50
CA VAL A 285 -1.34 -5.28 10.06
C VAL A 285 0.17 -5.20 9.96
N CYS A 286 0.64 -4.15 9.30
CA CYS A 286 2.04 -3.86 9.02
C CYS A 286 2.43 -2.49 9.60
N GLY A 287 3.70 -2.14 9.45
CA GLY A 287 4.27 -0.94 10.01
C GLY A 287 4.51 -1.07 11.51
N GLY A 288 5.32 -0.15 12.04
CA GLY A 288 5.71 -0.21 13.46
C GLY A 288 4.53 -0.02 14.43
N ALA A 289 3.47 0.67 14.00
CA ALA A 289 2.32 0.99 14.85
C ALA A 289 1.07 0.14 14.54
N GLY A 290 1.00 -0.59 13.42
CA GLY A 290 -0.22 -1.29 13.01
C GLY A 290 -0.73 -2.31 14.04
N ALA A 291 0.18 -3.08 14.63
CA ALA A 291 -0.14 -4.12 15.61
C ALA A 291 -0.66 -3.59 16.96
N LEU A 292 -0.51 -2.30 17.25
CA LEU A 292 -1.12 -1.64 18.42
C LEU A 292 -2.63 -1.39 18.23
N HIS A 293 -3.07 -1.33 16.97
CA HIS A 293 -4.43 -0.93 16.58
C HIS A 293 -5.23 -2.08 15.94
N GLY A 294 -4.54 -3.09 15.39
CA GLY A 294 -5.13 -4.15 14.56
C GLY A 294 -6.30 -4.90 15.20
N ALA A 295 -6.16 -5.37 16.44
CA ALA A 295 -7.21 -6.13 17.11
C ALA A 295 -8.49 -5.30 17.36
N ALA A 296 -8.32 -4.03 17.75
CA ALA A 296 -9.45 -3.11 17.95
C ALA A 296 -10.16 -2.78 16.62
N LEU A 297 -9.38 -2.56 15.55
CA LEU A 297 -9.91 -2.35 14.21
C LEU A 297 -10.67 -3.56 13.68
N ALA A 298 -10.12 -4.77 13.86
CA ALA A 298 -10.78 -5.99 13.44
C ALA A 298 -12.11 -6.19 14.19
N LYS A 299 -12.16 -5.91 15.50
CA LYS A 299 -13.40 -5.93 16.27
C LYS A 299 -14.44 -4.95 15.72
N GLU A 300 -14.06 -3.69 15.50
CA GLU A 300 -14.92 -2.63 14.95
C GLU A 300 -15.47 -2.95 13.54
N LEU A 301 -14.67 -3.65 12.74
CA LEU A 301 -15.02 -4.04 11.37
C LEU A 301 -15.61 -5.46 11.28
N SER A 302 -15.78 -6.16 12.41
CA SER A 302 -16.21 -7.56 12.46
C SER A 302 -15.31 -8.52 11.68
N ILE A 303 -14.03 -8.20 11.53
CA ILE A 303 -13.03 -9.05 10.89
C ILE A 303 -12.63 -10.16 11.88
N PRO A 304 -12.73 -11.45 11.51
CA PRO A 304 -12.55 -12.56 12.45
C PRO A 304 -11.10 -12.81 12.86
N THR A 305 -10.12 -12.38 12.06
CA THR A 305 -8.70 -12.68 12.31
C THR A 305 -7.80 -11.51 11.90
N VAL A 306 -6.83 -11.22 12.77
CA VAL A 306 -5.72 -10.31 12.47
C VAL A 306 -4.45 -11.13 12.27
N VAL A 307 -3.69 -10.82 11.24
CA VAL A 307 -2.36 -11.38 11.00
C VAL A 307 -1.34 -10.26 11.20
N VAL A 308 -0.44 -10.44 12.16
CA VAL A 308 0.76 -9.62 12.33
C VAL A 308 1.93 -10.38 11.70
N PRO A 309 2.58 -9.86 10.64
CA PRO A 309 3.74 -10.50 10.03
C PRO A 309 4.88 -10.73 11.04
N ALA A 310 5.80 -11.63 10.72
CA ALA A 310 6.98 -11.87 11.57
C ALA A 310 7.82 -10.60 11.82
N HIS A 311 7.87 -9.68 10.85
CA HIS A 311 8.60 -8.41 10.94
C HIS A 311 7.72 -7.26 10.42
N PRO A 312 6.71 -6.84 11.19
CA PRO A 312 5.69 -5.92 10.72
C PRO A 312 6.26 -4.55 10.34
N GLY A 313 7.31 -4.07 11.03
CA GLY A 313 7.90 -2.75 10.80
C GLY A 313 8.72 -2.65 9.50
N ILE A 314 9.04 -3.78 8.87
CA ILE A 314 9.79 -3.83 7.60
C ILE A 314 9.05 -4.60 6.49
N THR A 315 7.75 -4.85 6.62
CA THR A 315 6.96 -5.61 5.64
C THR A 315 7.06 -5.06 4.22
N SER A 316 7.12 -3.73 4.05
CA SER A 316 7.29 -3.11 2.73
C SER A 316 8.61 -3.53 2.04
N ALA A 317 9.69 -3.77 2.79
CA ALA A 317 10.93 -4.31 2.21
C ALA A 317 10.77 -5.75 1.72
N GLN A 318 9.94 -6.58 2.38
CA GLN A 318 9.59 -7.92 1.88
C GLN A 318 8.87 -7.83 0.53
N GLY A 319 7.98 -6.84 0.36
CA GLY A 319 7.29 -6.57 -0.90
C GLY A 319 8.26 -6.28 -2.06
N CYS A 320 9.35 -5.56 -1.80
CA CYS A 320 10.40 -5.32 -2.79
C CYS A 320 11.07 -6.61 -3.31
N LEU A 321 11.11 -7.68 -2.51
CA LEU A 321 11.68 -8.97 -2.93
C LEU A 321 10.72 -9.77 -3.83
N LEU A 322 9.45 -9.38 -3.85
CA LEU A 322 8.37 -10.12 -4.49
C LEU A 322 8.03 -9.59 -5.89
N VAL A 323 8.63 -8.48 -6.33
CA VAL A 323 8.27 -7.84 -7.61
C VAL A 323 9.09 -8.32 -8.79
N ASP A 324 8.41 -8.46 -9.93
CA ASP A 324 9.03 -8.72 -11.23
C ASP A 324 9.45 -7.42 -11.91
N ILE A 325 10.27 -7.53 -12.94
CA ILE A 325 10.48 -6.41 -13.87
C ILE A 325 9.18 -6.26 -14.67
N ARG A 326 8.66 -5.03 -14.79
CA ARG A 326 7.37 -4.80 -15.45
C ARG A 326 7.35 -3.52 -16.27
N HIS A 327 6.90 -3.66 -17.52
CA HIS A 327 6.58 -2.55 -18.41
C HIS A 327 5.10 -2.58 -18.77
N ASP A 328 4.40 -1.49 -18.45
CA ASP A 328 3.03 -1.28 -18.91
C ASP A 328 3.06 -0.41 -20.17
N LEU A 329 2.60 -0.99 -21.28
CA LEU A 329 2.49 -0.35 -22.58
C LEU A 329 1.02 -0.23 -22.96
N SER A 330 0.69 0.84 -23.67
CA SER A 330 -0.68 1.04 -24.13
C SER A 330 -0.73 1.88 -25.39
N ALA A 331 -1.77 1.67 -26.19
CA ALA A 331 -2.07 2.47 -27.36
C ALA A 331 -3.57 2.74 -27.44
N MET A 332 -3.92 3.95 -27.87
CA MET A 332 -5.31 4.31 -28.14
C MET A 332 -5.83 3.51 -29.34
N PHE A 333 -6.99 2.86 -29.18
CA PHE A 333 -7.62 2.06 -30.23
C PHE A 333 -9.14 2.29 -30.21
N GLN A 334 -9.58 3.45 -30.69
CA GLN A 334 -10.99 3.88 -30.59
C GLN A 334 -11.83 3.30 -31.74
N ARG A 335 -12.53 2.20 -31.47
CA ARG A 335 -13.41 1.50 -32.43
C ARG A 335 -14.60 0.87 -31.72
N ILE A 336 -15.75 0.78 -32.41
CA ILE A 336 -16.87 -0.06 -31.94
C ILE A 336 -16.47 -1.52 -32.07
N ALA A 337 -16.58 -2.29 -30.99
CA ALA A 337 -16.09 -3.67 -30.90
C ALA A 337 -16.65 -4.58 -32.00
N SER A 338 -17.91 -4.40 -32.40
CA SER A 338 -18.54 -5.15 -33.50
C SER A 338 -17.94 -4.87 -34.88
N ASP A 339 -17.30 -3.72 -35.06
CA ASP A 339 -16.79 -3.24 -36.34
C ASP A 339 -15.28 -3.48 -36.49
N VAL A 340 -14.62 -3.99 -35.44
CA VAL A 340 -13.18 -4.21 -35.42
C VAL A 340 -12.80 -5.39 -36.31
N ASN A 341 -11.84 -5.17 -37.19
CA ASN A 341 -11.14 -6.25 -37.87
C ASN A 341 -10.17 -6.94 -36.89
N PRO A 342 -10.34 -8.24 -36.57
CA PRO A 342 -9.46 -8.94 -35.63
C PRO A 342 -7.98 -8.90 -36.03
N ALA A 343 -7.67 -8.89 -37.34
CA ALA A 343 -6.29 -8.81 -37.82
C ALA A 343 -5.64 -7.43 -37.58
N GLU A 344 -6.43 -6.36 -37.62
CA GLU A 344 -5.96 -5.01 -37.28
C GLU A 344 -5.62 -4.95 -35.78
N LEU A 345 -6.55 -5.42 -34.93
CA LEU A 345 -6.36 -5.46 -33.48
C LEU A 345 -5.14 -6.30 -33.08
N GLU A 346 -4.95 -7.47 -33.72
CA GLU A 346 -3.78 -8.32 -33.48
C GLU A 346 -2.47 -7.63 -33.89
N SER A 347 -2.46 -6.93 -35.03
CA SER A 347 -1.29 -6.16 -35.48
C SER A 347 -0.90 -5.07 -34.48
N GLU A 348 -1.87 -4.37 -33.89
CA GLU A 348 -1.62 -3.35 -32.86
C GLU A 348 -1.08 -3.97 -31.56
N PHE A 349 -1.62 -5.11 -31.11
CA PHE A 349 -1.04 -5.84 -29.99
C PHE A 349 0.40 -6.28 -30.26
N ALA A 350 0.68 -6.87 -31.42
CA ALA A 350 2.00 -7.36 -31.79
C ALA A 350 3.07 -6.24 -31.80
N GLN A 351 2.69 -5.01 -32.13
CA GLN A 351 3.60 -3.86 -32.05
C GLN A 351 3.98 -3.54 -30.60
N LEU A 352 3.00 -3.49 -29.69
CA LEU A 352 3.22 -3.26 -28.26
C LEU A 352 4.04 -4.40 -27.63
N GLU A 353 3.74 -5.66 -27.97
CA GLU A 353 4.50 -6.81 -27.50
C GLU A 353 5.96 -6.78 -27.93
N LYS A 354 6.20 -6.44 -29.20
CA LYS A 354 7.57 -6.30 -29.72
C LYS A 354 8.35 -5.22 -28.96
N GLU A 355 7.70 -4.11 -28.65
CA GLU A 355 8.31 -3.05 -27.83
C GLU A 355 8.60 -3.53 -26.41
N GLY A 356 7.64 -4.21 -25.76
CA GLY A 356 7.79 -4.73 -24.40
C GLY A 356 8.92 -5.75 -24.28
N LEU A 357 8.97 -6.71 -25.20
CA LEU A 357 10.04 -7.71 -25.25
C LEU A 357 11.41 -7.07 -25.54
N ALA A 358 11.46 -6.02 -26.37
CA ALA A 358 12.71 -5.29 -26.60
C ALA A 358 13.24 -4.61 -25.33
N ARG A 359 12.35 -4.05 -24.50
CA ARG A 359 12.73 -3.47 -23.20
C ARG A 359 13.25 -4.53 -22.24
N LEU A 360 12.56 -5.67 -22.09
CA LEU A 360 13.01 -6.77 -21.23
C LEU A 360 14.38 -7.33 -21.66
N ARG A 361 14.61 -7.50 -22.98
CA ARG A 361 15.93 -7.90 -23.50
C ARG A 361 17.03 -6.89 -23.20
N HIS A 362 16.71 -5.60 -23.28
CA HIS A 362 17.67 -4.54 -22.95
C HIS A 362 18.06 -4.57 -21.46
N GLU A 363 17.15 -5.01 -20.60
CA GLU A 363 17.35 -5.17 -19.16
C GLU A 363 17.94 -6.55 -18.78
N GLY A 364 18.36 -7.37 -19.76
CA GLY A 364 19.05 -8.63 -19.50
C GLY A 364 18.16 -9.77 -19.02
N VAL A 365 16.83 -9.68 -19.19
CA VAL A 365 15.91 -10.77 -18.87
C VAL A 365 16.08 -11.90 -19.90
N ASP A 366 16.13 -13.15 -19.45
CA ASP A 366 16.17 -14.33 -20.33
C ASP A 366 14.80 -14.59 -20.98
N GLU A 367 14.78 -15.07 -22.23
CA GLU A 367 13.53 -15.23 -22.99
C GLU A 367 12.52 -16.21 -22.36
N ASP A 368 13.00 -17.23 -21.65
CA ASP A 368 12.16 -18.21 -20.94
C ASP A 368 11.53 -17.64 -19.65
N ARG A 369 11.96 -16.44 -19.24
CA ARG A 369 11.45 -15.70 -18.08
C ARG A 369 10.62 -14.48 -18.47
N MET A 370 10.36 -14.29 -19.76
CA MET A 370 9.50 -13.23 -20.25
C MET A 370 8.05 -13.70 -20.37
N ARG A 371 7.13 -12.91 -19.82
CA ARG A 371 5.68 -13.10 -19.96
C ARG A 371 5.01 -11.85 -20.52
N ILE A 372 3.96 -12.06 -21.29
CA ILE A 372 3.15 -11.00 -21.89
C ILE A 372 1.70 -11.22 -21.47
N ASP A 373 1.10 -10.21 -20.85
CA ASP A 373 -0.32 -10.18 -20.52
C ASP A 373 -1.01 -9.07 -21.34
N ARG A 374 -2.09 -9.40 -22.06
CA ARG A 374 -2.87 -8.43 -22.86
C ARG A 374 -4.11 -7.96 -22.11
N SER A 375 -4.51 -6.72 -22.38
CA SER A 375 -5.74 -6.13 -21.85
C SER A 375 -6.41 -5.19 -22.84
N ILE A 376 -7.73 -5.03 -22.71
CA ILE A 376 -8.53 -4.08 -23.49
C ILE A 376 -9.31 -3.22 -22.51
N SER A 377 -9.20 -1.90 -22.64
CA SER A 377 -10.07 -0.95 -21.95
C SER A 377 -11.28 -0.64 -22.82
N MET A 378 -12.47 -0.94 -22.31
CA MET A 378 -13.75 -0.85 -23.01
C MET A 378 -14.72 0.07 -22.27
N ARG A 379 -15.69 0.64 -22.98
CA ARG A 379 -16.77 1.46 -22.42
C ARG A 379 -18.03 1.33 -23.26
N TYR A 380 -19.20 1.60 -22.69
CA TYR A 380 -20.39 1.75 -23.54
C TYR A 380 -20.28 3.01 -24.40
N ALA A 381 -20.77 2.96 -25.63
CA ALA A 381 -20.76 4.10 -26.52
C ALA A 381 -21.41 5.33 -25.85
N GLY A 382 -20.71 6.48 -25.92
CA GLY A 382 -21.12 7.72 -25.28
C GLY A 382 -20.74 7.84 -23.79
N GLN A 383 -20.21 6.78 -23.17
CA GLN A 383 -19.60 6.90 -21.85
C GLN A 383 -18.21 7.53 -21.91
N TRP A 384 -17.85 8.19 -20.82
CA TRP A 384 -16.51 8.72 -20.60
C TRP A 384 -15.56 7.68 -19.99
N ARG A 385 -16.03 6.94 -18.97
CA ARG A 385 -15.20 6.00 -18.19
C ARG A 385 -15.09 4.66 -18.89
N SER A 386 -13.92 4.06 -18.84
CA SER A 386 -13.67 2.71 -19.31
C SER A 386 -13.35 1.75 -18.17
N LEU A 387 -13.61 0.47 -18.41
CA LEU A 387 -13.19 -0.66 -17.59
C LEU A 387 -12.19 -1.49 -18.38
N SER A 388 -11.16 -2.01 -17.72
CA SER A 388 -10.14 -2.84 -18.36
C SER A 388 -10.43 -4.31 -18.10
N VAL A 389 -10.43 -5.11 -19.16
CA VAL A 389 -10.59 -6.56 -19.09
C VAL A 389 -9.38 -7.25 -19.70
N THR A 390 -9.08 -8.45 -19.21
CA THR A 390 -8.03 -9.30 -19.79
C THR A 390 -8.43 -9.69 -21.21
N ALA A 391 -7.46 -9.66 -22.12
CA ALA A 391 -7.62 -10.19 -23.47
C ALA A 391 -6.76 -11.43 -23.62
N ASP A 392 -7.36 -12.53 -24.04
CA ASP A 392 -6.61 -13.72 -24.43
C ASP A 392 -6.15 -13.62 -25.89
N ASN A 393 -5.31 -14.57 -26.30
CA ASN A 393 -4.72 -14.66 -27.65
C ASN A 393 -5.42 -15.72 -28.52
N ARG A 394 -6.65 -16.10 -28.17
CA ARG A 394 -7.40 -17.18 -28.83
C ARG A 394 -8.38 -16.62 -29.85
N ASP A 395 -8.76 -17.45 -30.82
CA ASP A 395 -9.81 -17.10 -31.76
C ASP A 395 -11.11 -16.75 -31.02
N GLY A 396 -11.71 -15.59 -31.37
CA GLY A 396 -12.93 -15.10 -30.73
C GLY A 396 -12.73 -14.35 -29.40
N PHE A 397 -11.49 -14.06 -29.00
CA PHE A 397 -11.18 -13.35 -27.74
C PHE A 397 -11.97 -12.05 -27.56
N LEU A 398 -12.19 -11.28 -28.64
CA LEU A 398 -12.88 -9.99 -28.55
C LEU A 398 -14.32 -10.14 -28.04
N ASN A 399 -15.05 -11.17 -28.47
CA ASN A 399 -16.40 -11.42 -27.98
C ASN A 399 -16.39 -11.81 -26.49
N ARG A 400 -15.38 -12.59 -26.05
CA ARG A 400 -15.22 -12.91 -24.63
C ARG A 400 -14.86 -11.67 -23.81
N ALA A 401 -14.00 -10.80 -24.33
CA ALA A 401 -13.66 -9.53 -23.70
C ALA A 401 -14.89 -8.62 -23.54
N VAL A 402 -15.78 -8.56 -24.55
CA VAL A 402 -17.06 -7.82 -24.45
C VAL A 402 -17.94 -8.38 -23.33
N GLU A 403 -18.10 -9.71 -23.23
CA GLU A 403 -18.90 -10.31 -22.15
C GLU A 403 -18.26 -10.07 -20.78
N LEU A 404 -16.93 -10.23 -20.65
CA LEU A 404 -16.21 -9.90 -19.42
C LEU A 404 -16.42 -8.44 -19.03
N PHE A 405 -16.46 -7.53 -20.01
CA PHE A 405 -16.75 -6.12 -19.74
C PHE A 405 -18.15 -5.94 -19.17
N HIS A 406 -19.16 -6.65 -19.68
CA HIS A 406 -20.51 -6.61 -19.11
C HIS A 406 -20.56 -7.19 -17.69
N GLU A 407 -19.91 -8.32 -17.45
CA GLU A 407 -19.81 -8.96 -16.13
C GLU A 407 -19.16 -8.01 -15.10
N GLU A 408 -18.02 -7.40 -15.44
CA GLU A 408 -17.32 -6.46 -14.55
C GLU A 408 -18.07 -5.15 -14.37
N HIS A 409 -18.76 -4.64 -15.39
CA HIS A 409 -19.58 -3.43 -15.27
C HIS A 409 -20.79 -3.65 -14.35
N GLU A 410 -21.43 -4.82 -14.45
CA GLU A 410 -22.53 -5.21 -13.56
C GLU A 410 -22.04 -5.33 -12.11
N ARG A 411 -20.85 -5.88 -11.88
CA ARG A 411 -20.25 -5.94 -10.55
C ARG A 411 -19.96 -4.55 -9.98
N ASP A 412 -19.24 -3.70 -10.72
CA ASP A 412 -18.77 -2.40 -10.21
C ASP A 412 -19.89 -1.34 -10.10
N TYR A 413 -20.94 -1.43 -10.93
CA TYR A 413 -21.99 -0.40 -11.04
C TYR A 413 -23.42 -0.91 -10.87
N SER A 414 -23.62 -2.21 -10.65
CA SER A 414 -24.94 -2.85 -10.47
C SER A 414 -25.86 -2.80 -11.69
N PHE A 415 -25.32 -2.63 -12.90
CA PHE A 415 -26.07 -2.77 -14.15
C PHE A 415 -25.18 -3.17 -15.35
N ARG A 416 -25.77 -3.86 -16.34
CA ARG A 416 -25.23 -4.09 -17.69
C ARG A 416 -26.19 -3.56 -18.76
N ARG A 417 -25.68 -3.19 -19.92
CA ARG A 417 -26.43 -2.67 -21.09
C ARG A 417 -26.09 -3.40 -22.37
N ASP A 418 -26.69 -4.56 -22.58
CA ASP A 418 -26.55 -5.36 -23.80
C ASP A 418 -27.10 -4.67 -25.06
N ASP A 419 -27.91 -3.63 -24.87
CA ASP A 419 -28.55 -2.85 -25.93
C ASP A 419 -27.68 -1.72 -26.49
N VAL A 420 -26.48 -1.51 -25.93
CA VAL A 420 -25.57 -0.43 -26.33
C VAL A 420 -24.26 -1.00 -26.86
N ASP A 421 -23.81 -0.43 -27.98
CA ASP A 421 -22.52 -0.75 -28.56
C ASP A 421 -21.37 -0.54 -27.54
N VAL A 422 -20.45 -1.50 -27.52
CA VAL A 422 -19.23 -1.39 -26.73
C VAL A 422 -18.13 -0.78 -27.59
N GLU A 423 -17.53 0.30 -27.11
CA GLU A 423 -16.37 0.95 -27.71
C GLU A 423 -15.10 0.42 -27.04
N ILE A 424 -14.17 -0.09 -27.84
CA ILE A 424 -12.78 -0.26 -27.42
C ILE A 424 -12.17 1.13 -27.35
N TYR A 425 -11.60 1.48 -26.21
CA TYR A 425 -10.98 2.79 -25.97
C TYR A 425 -9.47 2.74 -26.13
N GLN A 426 -8.83 1.69 -25.58
CA GLN A 426 -7.37 1.55 -25.51
C GLN A 426 -7.04 0.06 -25.41
N ILE A 427 -5.92 -0.35 -26.02
CA ILE A 427 -5.31 -1.67 -25.80
C ILE A 427 -4.07 -1.54 -24.92
N GLY A 428 -3.78 -2.57 -24.15
CA GLY A 428 -2.64 -2.59 -23.23
C GLY A 428 -1.88 -3.91 -23.27
N VAL A 429 -0.56 -3.81 -23.15
CA VAL A 429 0.36 -4.95 -22.99
C VAL A 429 1.16 -4.73 -21.71
N ARG A 430 1.19 -5.74 -20.85
CA ARG A 430 2.10 -5.82 -19.73
C ARG A 430 3.22 -6.81 -20.07
N ALA A 431 4.43 -6.31 -20.21
CA ALA A 431 5.61 -7.14 -20.39
C ALA A 431 6.29 -7.36 -19.04
N ILE A 432 6.44 -8.62 -18.66
CA ILE A 432 6.92 -9.04 -17.35
C ILE A 432 8.20 -9.85 -17.53
N GLY A 433 9.26 -9.47 -16.82
CA GLY A 433 10.45 -10.28 -16.64
C GLY A 433 10.45 -10.88 -15.25
N GLU A 434 10.21 -12.18 -15.15
CA GLU A 434 10.11 -12.87 -13.87
C GLU A 434 11.46 -12.79 -13.14
N THR A 435 11.46 -12.43 -11.85
CA THR A 435 12.67 -12.36 -11.02
C THR A 435 12.69 -13.52 -10.01
N PRO A 436 13.88 -14.01 -9.59
CA PRO A 436 13.94 -15.11 -8.63
C PRO A 436 13.35 -14.64 -7.29
N LYS A 437 12.28 -15.28 -6.83
CA LYS A 437 11.65 -14.94 -5.56
C LYS A 437 12.35 -15.65 -4.40
N PRO A 438 12.50 -15.00 -3.23
CA PRO A 438 13.00 -15.68 -2.06
C PRO A 438 12.04 -16.79 -1.64
N ARG A 439 12.58 -17.88 -1.11
CA ARG A 439 11.78 -18.89 -0.41
C ARG A 439 11.75 -18.53 1.07
N PHE A 440 10.57 -18.29 1.60
CA PHE A 440 10.38 -18.16 3.05
C PHE A 440 10.25 -19.57 3.64
N PRO A 441 11.09 -19.96 4.61
CA PRO A 441 11.02 -21.29 5.21
C PRO A 441 9.82 -21.40 6.15
N GLN A 442 9.07 -22.50 6.07
CA GLN A 442 8.13 -22.88 7.11
C GLN A 442 8.89 -23.41 8.32
N GLN A 443 8.42 -23.01 9.50
CA GLN A 443 8.89 -23.49 10.79
C GLN A 443 8.04 -24.70 11.20
N ASN A 444 8.68 -25.70 11.81
CA ASN A 444 7.94 -26.79 12.43
C ASN A 444 7.25 -26.26 13.68
N ALA A 445 5.95 -26.53 13.82
CA ALA A 445 5.23 -26.23 15.04
C ALA A 445 5.87 -26.99 16.23
N SER A 446 6.08 -26.27 17.32
CA SER A 446 6.52 -26.82 18.59
C SER A 446 5.32 -27.07 19.48
N ASP A 447 5.26 -28.25 20.10
CA ASP A 447 4.29 -28.54 21.17
C ASP A 447 4.70 -27.91 22.51
N SER A 448 5.82 -27.17 22.55
CA SER A 448 6.27 -26.50 23.76
C SER A 448 5.29 -25.37 24.13
N PRO A 449 5.03 -25.16 25.43
CA PRO A 449 4.23 -24.02 25.87
C PRO A 449 4.93 -22.71 25.48
N ALA A 450 4.15 -21.63 25.45
CA ALA A 450 4.71 -20.28 25.32
C ALA A 450 5.77 -20.03 26.43
N PRO A 451 6.82 -19.23 26.14
CA PRO A 451 7.86 -18.90 27.11
C PRO A 451 7.28 -18.16 28.32
N SER A 452 8.07 -18.03 29.38
CA SER A 452 7.68 -17.18 30.50
C SER A 452 7.69 -15.71 30.08
N PRO A 453 6.77 -14.86 30.59
CA PRO A 453 6.78 -13.45 30.24
C PRO A 453 8.05 -12.77 30.77
N LEU A 454 8.61 -11.86 29.97
CA LEU A 454 9.73 -10.99 30.34
C LEU A 454 9.40 -10.17 31.59
N THR A 455 8.18 -9.64 31.63
CA THR A 455 7.69 -8.78 32.72
C THR A 455 6.16 -8.75 32.73
N VAL A 456 5.59 -8.09 33.73
CA VAL A 456 4.16 -7.80 33.83
C VAL A 456 3.97 -6.29 33.95
N ARG A 457 3.12 -5.73 33.09
CA ARG A 457 2.86 -4.29 32.98
C ARG A 457 1.40 -3.98 33.28
N GLN A 458 1.12 -2.82 33.87
CA GLN A 458 -0.26 -2.36 34.07
C GLN A 458 -0.78 -1.69 32.80
N VAL A 459 -1.62 -2.41 32.05
CA VAL A 459 -2.15 -1.94 30.75
C VAL A 459 -3.64 -1.66 30.88
N TYR A 460 -4.07 -0.50 30.37
CA TYR A 460 -5.48 -0.12 30.34
C TYR A 460 -6.19 -0.77 29.15
N PHE A 461 -7.27 -1.49 29.45
CA PHE A 461 -8.19 -2.02 28.47
C PHE A 461 -9.60 -1.51 28.78
N GLU A 462 -10.28 -1.00 27.76
CA GLU A 462 -11.63 -0.46 27.90
C GLU A 462 -12.63 -1.57 28.24
N GLU A 463 -12.45 -2.76 27.66
CA GLU A 463 -13.36 -3.90 27.82
C GLU A 463 -13.47 -4.38 29.28
N VAL A 464 -12.44 -4.13 30.08
CA VAL A 464 -12.41 -4.43 31.53
C VAL A 464 -12.54 -3.17 32.39
N GLY A 465 -12.68 -2.00 31.77
CA GLY A 465 -12.91 -0.71 32.42
C GLY A 465 -11.73 -0.18 33.22
N GLY A 466 -10.48 -0.59 32.92
CA GLY A 466 -9.34 -0.16 33.73
C GLY A 466 -8.01 -0.83 33.40
N ARG A 467 -7.02 -0.56 34.26
CA ARG A 467 -5.69 -1.19 34.18
C ARG A 467 -5.71 -2.59 34.77
N VAL A 468 -5.10 -3.52 34.05
CA VAL A 468 -4.90 -4.90 34.51
C VAL A 468 -3.42 -5.33 34.39
N PRO A 469 -2.94 -6.20 35.30
CA PRO A 469 -1.62 -6.82 35.15
C PRO A 469 -1.59 -7.65 33.86
N THR A 470 -0.72 -7.27 32.93
CA THR A 470 -0.66 -7.84 31.59
C THR A 470 0.75 -8.39 31.34
N PRO A 471 0.91 -9.69 31.07
CA PRO A 471 2.20 -10.27 30.72
C PRO A 471 2.73 -9.68 29.42
N VAL A 472 4.05 -9.45 29.39
CA VAL A 472 4.78 -8.98 28.22
C VAL A 472 5.73 -10.09 27.78
N PHE A 473 5.64 -10.51 26.54
CA PHE A 473 6.47 -11.55 25.94
C PHE A 473 7.49 -10.94 24.97
N ASP A 474 8.68 -11.54 24.91
CA ASP A 474 9.63 -11.26 23.84
C ASP A 474 9.15 -11.96 22.57
N ARG A 475 9.05 -11.24 21.46
CA ARG A 475 8.74 -11.87 20.18
C ARG A 475 9.76 -12.96 19.84
N ASP A 476 11.05 -12.75 20.07
CA ASP A 476 12.11 -13.65 19.59
C ASP A 476 12.09 -15.01 20.29
N GLU A 477 11.46 -15.11 21.46
CA GLU A 477 11.27 -16.37 22.20
C GLU A 477 10.03 -17.15 21.76
N LEU A 478 9.12 -16.53 21.00
CA LEU A 478 7.90 -17.17 20.51
C LEU A 478 8.15 -17.93 19.20
N VAL A 479 7.85 -19.22 19.22
CA VAL A 479 8.01 -20.14 18.07
C VAL A 479 6.67 -20.59 17.51
N ALA A 480 6.66 -21.06 16.26
CA ALA A 480 5.48 -21.63 15.62
C ALA A 480 4.80 -22.67 16.53
N GLY A 481 3.47 -22.60 16.64
CA GLY A 481 2.65 -23.43 17.53
C GLY A 481 2.39 -22.83 18.91
N ASN A 482 3.17 -21.84 19.37
CA ASN A 482 2.89 -21.16 20.63
C ASN A 482 1.56 -20.41 20.57
N SER A 483 0.80 -20.49 21.67
CA SER A 483 -0.45 -19.77 21.86
C SER A 483 -0.37 -18.89 23.10
N VAL A 484 -0.92 -17.68 23.00
CA VAL A 484 -0.95 -16.66 24.05
C VAL A 484 -2.37 -16.14 24.18
N ASP A 485 -3.00 -16.39 25.33
CA ASP A 485 -4.30 -15.84 25.66
C ASP A 485 -4.18 -14.38 26.11
N GLY A 486 -5.14 -13.55 25.69
CA GLY A 486 -5.22 -12.16 26.12
C GLY A 486 -5.81 -11.99 27.54
N PRO A 487 -5.50 -10.89 28.25
CA PRO A 487 -4.68 -9.77 27.80
C PRO A 487 -3.18 -10.09 27.81
N ALA A 488 -2.46 -9.72 26.75
CA ALA A 488 -1.02 -9.84 26.65
C ALA A 488 -0.42 -8.76 25.73
N ILE A 489 0.88 -8.48 25.90
CA ILE A 489 1.67 -7.65 24.99
C ILE A 489 2.82 -8.51 24.44
N ILE A 490 3.09 -8.40 23.15
CA ILE A 490 4.26 -9.02 22.52
C ILE A 490 5.12 -7.88 21.99
N ASP A 491 6.30 -7.69 22.59
CA ASP A 491 7.25 -6.65 22.21
C ASP A 491 8.30 -7.22 21.24
N GLN A 492 8.62 -6.45 20.20
CA GLN A 492 9.62 -6.75 19.19
C GLN A 492 10.43 -5.48 18.88
N LEU A 493 11.61 -5.65 18.27
CA LEU A 493 12.47 -4.54 17.85
C LEU A 493 11.73 -3.46 17.04
N ASP A 494 10.88 -3.87 16.10
CA ASP A 494 10.27 -3.03 15.08
C ASP A 494 8.77 -2.75 15.30
N SER A 495 8.11 -3.40 16.27
CA SER A 495 6.70 -3.17 16.61
C SER A 495 6.31 -3.74 17.99
N THR A 496 5.13 -3.36 18.47
CA THR A 496 4.48 -3.94 19.66
C THR A 496 3.09 -4.41 19.28
N THR A 497 2.79 -5.67 19.59
CA THR A 497 1.47 -6.27 19.35
C THR A 497 0.65 -6.30 20.64
N VAL A 498 -0.59 -5.80 20.57
CA VAL A 498 -1.55 -5.88 21.68
C VAL A 498 -2.48 -7.06 21.45
N ILE A 499 -2.55 -7.98 22.41
CA ILE A 499 -3.52 -9.08 22.45
C ILE A 499 -4.59 -8.70 23.49
N PRO A 500 -5.78 -8.24 23.07
CA PRO A 500 -6.81 -7.79 24.02
C PRO A 500 -7.39 -8.92 24.86
N PRO A 501 -8.05 -8.63 25.99
CA PRO A 501 -8.86 -9.60 26.71
C PRO A 501 -9.83 -10.36 25.79
N SER A 502 -10.11 -11.62 26.12
CA SER A 502 -11.04 -12.47 25.36
C SER A 502 -10.63 -12.68 23.88
N THR A 503 -9.32 -12.67 23.59
CA THR A 503 -8.75 -13.05 22.30
C THR A 503 -7.63 -14.06 22.50
N THR A 504 -7.31 -14.82 21.46
CA THR A 504 -6.22 -15.79 21.48
C THR A 504 -5.26 -15.48 20.33
N ALA A 505 -3.97 -15.39 20.62
CA ALA A 505 -2.92 -15.27 19.62
C ALA A 505 -2.23 -16.62 19.39
N ILE A 506 -1.91 -16.95 18.14
CA ILE A 506 -1.19 -18.17 17.77
C ILE A 506 -0.07 -17.80 16.80
N VAL A 507 1.15 -18.28 17.03
CA VAL A 507 2.24 -18.15 16.06
C VAL A 507 2.13 -19.27 15.02
N ASP A 508 1.97 -18.89 13.75
CA ASP A 508 1.82 -19.84 12.65
C ASP A 508 3.17 -20.38 12.14
N GLU A 509 3.10 -21.31 11.19
CA GLU A 509 4.26 -21.94 10.56
C GLU A 509 5.16 -20.97 9.77
N TRP A 510 4.68 -19.77 9.46
CA TRP A 510 5.46 -18.73 8.79
C TRP A 510 6.06 -17.73 9.79
N GLY A 511 5.78 -17.90 11.08
CA GLY A 511 6.18 -16.97 12.13
C GLY A 511 5.29 -15.73 12.21
N ASN A 512 4.10 -15.73 11.61
CA ASN A 512 3.14 -14.65 11.82
C ASN A 512 2.36 -14.89 13.12
N ILE A 513 1.91 -13.82 13.78
CA ILE A 513 0.96 -13.92 14.89
C ILE A 513 -0.45 -13.79 14.33
N ARG A 514 -1.28 -14.81 14.53
CA ARG A 514 -2.71 -14.79 14.20
C ARG A 514 -3.51 -14.54 15.45
N ILE A 515 -4.22 -13.41 15.50
CA ILE A 515 -5.11 -13.04 16.61
C ILE A 515 -6.53 -13.37 16.20
N HIS A 516 -7.17 -14.28 16.91
CA HIS A 516 -8.56 -14.64 16.69
C HIS A 516 -9.48 -13.74 17.50
N ILE A 517 -10.35 -13.02 16.81
CA ILE A 517 -11.34 -12.13 17.43
C ILE A 517 -12.59 -12.94 17.70
N HIS A 518 -12.83 -13.28 18.96
CA HIS A 518 -14.08 -13.94 19.36
C HIS A 518 -15.20 -12.89 19.36
N GLN A 519 -16.19 -13.04 18.48
CA GLN A 519 -17.40 -12.23 18.57
C GLN A 519 -18.23 -12.73 19.75
N GLU A 520 -18.56 -11.82 20.67
CA GLU A 520 -19.65 -12.07 21.60
C GLU A 520 -20.93 -12.17 20.76
N GLN A 521 -21.53 -13.36 20.70
CA GLN A 521 -22.88 -13.52 20.18
C GLN A 521 -23.80 -12.68 21.09
N GLN A 522 -24.27 -11.55 20.59
CA GLN A 522 -25.38 -10.81 21.21
C GLN A 522 -26.71 -11.52 20.96
#